data_AF-A0A078HV21-F1
#
_entry.id   AF-A0A078HV21-F1
#
_cell.length_a   1.000
_cell.length_b   1.000
_cell.length_c   1.000
_cell.angle_alpha   90.00
_cell.angle_beta   90.00
_cell.angle_gamma   90.00
#
_symmetry.space_group_name_H-M   'P 1'
#
loop_
_entity.id
_entity.type
_entity.pdbx_description
1 polymer ?
#
loop_
_entity_poly.entity_id
_entity_poly.type
_entity_poly.pdbx_seq_one_letter_code
_entity_poly.pdbx_strand_id
1 'polypeptide(L)'
;MAPMAPGAWPLFGHLSFFKSSKPTHVTFGDMVEVLGPVFMMKLGSYNVLIISSQEVAKECFTVHDKVIDRIDLTASKILGYDGSFLTFSSCGPYWKEMRKIATWELISTTTTDKFKDSREREVDMTFRDLYMRWEQEGGAKTGVL
;
A
#
# COMPACT_ATOMS: atom_id res chain seq x y z
N MET A 1 12.01 11.29 21.18
CA MET A 1 11.52 11.83 19.89
C MET A 1 12.42 11.27 18.81
N ALA A 2 11.88 10.71 17.73
CA ALA A 2 12.69 10.10 16.66
C ALA A 2 13.48 11.17 15.89
N PRO A 3 14.67 10.86 15.35
CA PRO A 3 15.52 11.81 14.64
C PRO A 3 14.84 12.29 13.35
N MET A 4 14.95 13.58 13.02
CA MET A 4 14.46 14.12 11.74
C MET A 4 15.51 13.93 10.65
N ALA A 5 15.10 13.41 9.49
CA ALA A 5 15.93 13.32 8.31
C ALA A 5 16.50 14.71 7.94
N PRO A 6 17.78 14.82 7.57
CA PRO A 6 18.36 16.07 7.13
C PRO A 6 17.91 16.43 5.71
N GLY A 7 18.11 17.69 5.30
CA GLY A 7 17.92 18.11 3.91
C GLY A 7 16.48 18.48 3.51
N ALA A 8 15.61 18.78 4.47
CA ALA A 8 14.27 19.29 4.18
C ALA A 8 14.32 20.65 3.45
N TRP A 9 13.62 20.75 2.33
CA TRP A 9 13.39 22.00 1.62
C TRP A 9 12.21 22.78 2.24
N PRO A 10 12.21 24.12 2.16
CA PRO A 10 11.04 24.92 2.49
C PRO A 10 9.82 24.45 1.69
N LEU A 11 8.66 24.30 2.36
CA LEU A 11 7.37 23.86 1.81
C LEU A 11 7.30 22.40 1.29
N PHE A 12 8.30 21.94 0.55
CA PHE A 12 8.30 20.60 -0.05
C PHE A 12 8.81 19.49 0.89
N GLY A 13 9.49 19.86 1.97
CA GLY A 13 10.11 18.90 2.87
C GLY A 13 11.14 18.05 2.14
N HIS A 14 11.02 16.74 2.24
CA HIS A 14 11.96 15.76 1.67
C HIS A 14 11.42 15.09 0.41
N LEU A 15 10.40 15.68 -0.23
CA LEU A 15 9.86 15.14 -1.49
C LEU A 15 10.91 15.05 -2.60
N SER A 16 11.94 15.89 -2.55
CA SER A 16 13.08 15.89 -3.48
C SER A 16 13.92 14.61 -3.45
N PHE A 17 13.81 13.79 -2.40
CA PHE A 17 14.51 12.50 -2.34
C PHE A 17 13.86 11.42 -3.22
N PHE A 18 12.60 11.61 -3.62
CA PHE A 18 11.89 10.65 -4.46
C PHE A 18 12.06 11.00 -5.93
N LYS A 19 12.65 10.07 -6.68
CA LYS A 19 12.87 10.19 -8.13
C LYS A 19 11.90 9.26 -8.86
N SER A 20 11.34 9.70 -9.99
CA SER A 20 10.41 8.87 -10.78
C SER A 20 11.02 7.55 -11.27
N SER A 21 12.35 7.46 -11.38
CA SER A 21 13.06 6.26 -11.79
C SER A 21 13.22 5.21 -10.68
N LYS A 22 12.88 5.53 -9.42
CA LYS A 22 13.06 4.63 -8.27
C LYS A 22 11.77 4.52 -7.46
N PRO A 23 11.27 3.30 -7.17
CA PRO A 23 10.08 3.14 -6.35
C PRO A 23 10.27 3.72 -4.94
N THR A 24 9.22 4.37 -4.43
CA THR A 24 9.23 5.08 -3.13
C THR A 24 9.70 4.22 -1.96
N HIS A 25 9.26 2.97 -1.89
CA HIS A 25 9.61 2.04 -0.80
C HIS A 25 11.10 1.66 -0.81
N VAL A 26 11.75 1.63 -1.97
CA VAL A 26 13.20 1.37 -2.06
C VAL A 26 13.97 2.59 -1.58
N THR A 27 13.53 3.81 -1.91
CA THR A 27 14.13 5.03 -1.36
C THR A 27 14.03 5.09 0.15
N PHE A 28 12.90 4.68 0.75
CA PHE A 28 12.81 4.56 2.20
C PHE A 28 13.81 3.54 2.76
N GLY A 29 14.00 2.41 2.10
CA GLY A 29 15.02 1.41 2.47
C GLY A 29 16.43 2.01 2.52
N ASP A 30 16.85 2.70 1.46
CA ASP A 30 18.15 3.41 1.44
C ASP A 30 18.30 4.40 2.60
N MET A 31 17.22 5.12 2.94
CA MET A 31 17.24 6.10 4.02
C MET A 31 17.36 5.43 5.40
N VAL A 32 16.74 4.26 5.59
CA VAL A 32 16.84 3.47 6.82
C VAL A 32 18.27 3.02 7.10
N GLU A 33 19.02 2.62 6.06
CA GLU A 33 20.43 2.22 6.19
C GLU A 33 21.31 3.34 6.78
N VAL A 34 20.94 4.60 6.55
CA VAL A 34 21.71 5.78 7.00
C VAL A 34 21.16 6.37 8.30
N LEU A 35 19.83 6.48 8.42
CA LEU A 35 19.14 7.18 9.51
C LEU A 35 18.69 6.25 10.65
N GLY A 36 18.76 4.94 10.42
CA GLY A 36 18.25 3.92 11.32
C GLY A 36 16.79 3.55 11.05
N PRO A 37 16.28 2.52 11.76
CA PRO A 37 14.97 1.91 11.50
C PRO A 37 13.78 2.77 11.91
N VAL A 38 13.99 3.86 12.67
CA VAL A 38 12.93 4.77 13.09
C VAL A 38 13.40 6.21 12.97
N PHE A 39 12.78 6.97 12.07
CA PHE A 39 13.10 8.38 11.86
C PHE A 39 11.88 9.16 11.37
N MET A 40 11.92 10.48 11.50
CA MET A 40 10.89 11.40 11.02
C MET A 40 11.33 12.09 9.75
N MET A 41 10.38 12.36 8.85
CA MET A 41 10.62 13.21 7.69
C MET A 41 9.36 14.01 7.34
N LYS A 42 9.56 15.11 6.61
CA LYS A 42 8.48 15.90 6.01
C LYS A 42 8.18 15.45 4.59
N LEU A 43 6.94 15.07 4.29
CA LEU A 43 6.44 14.87 2.92
C LEU A 43 5.50 16.05 2.59
N GLY A 44 6.04 17.06 1.92
CA GLY A 44 5.36 18.35 1.79
C GLY A 44 5.10 18.97 3.16
N SER A 45 3.83 19.24 3.47
CA SER A 45 3.40 19.81 4.75
C SER A 45 3.19 18.78 5.87
N TYR A 46 3.28 17.48 5.58
CA TYR A 46 3.02 16.42 6.55
C TYR A 46 4.32 15.93 7.21
N ASN A 47 4.34 15.89 8.54
CA ASN A 47 5.37 15.14 9.27
C ASN A 47 4.98 13.66 9.28
N VAL A 48 5.89 12.80 8.85
CA VAL A 48 5.70 11.36 8.74
C VAL A 48 6.77 10.67 9.58
N LEU A 49 6.34 9.72 10.41
CA LEU A 49 7.24 8.82 11.11
C LEU A 49 7.42 7.57 10.25
N ILE A 50 8.66 7.29 9.85
CA ILE A 50 9.03 6.08 9.12
C ILE A 50 9.44 5.04 10.15
N ILE A 51 8.83 3.85 10.05
CA ILE A 51 9.09 2.71 10.92
C ILE A 51 9.48 1.52 10.04
N SER A 52 10.70 1.05 10.22
CA SER A 52 11.30 -0.11 9.55
C SER A 52 11.91 -1.07 10.58
N SER A 53 11.16 -1.32 11.66
CA SER A 53 11.46 -2.35 12.66
C SER A 53 10.20 -3.17 12.89
N GLN A 54 10.35 -4.49 12.88
CA GLN A 54 9.24 -5.41 13.12
C GLN A 54 8.68 -5.26 14.54
N GLU A 55 9.56 -5.06 15.52
CA GLU A 55 9.22 -4.91 16.93
C GLU A 55 8.33 -3.67 17.13
N VAL A 56 8.75 -2.53 16.58
CA VAL A 56 8.01 -1.26 16.68
C VAL A 56 6.72 -1.34 15.88
N ALA A 57 6.74 -1.89 14.67
CA ALA A 57 5.53 -2.06 13.86
C ALA A 57 4.50 -2.96 14.57
N LYS A 58 4.95 -4.04 15.22
CA LYS A 58 4.07 -4.92 16.00
C LYS A 58 3.43 -4.16 17.15
N GLU A 59 4.19 -3.37 17.92
CA GLU A 59 3.65 -2.57 19.01
C GLU A 59 2.62 -1.54 18.50
N CYS A 60 2.93 -0.86 17.41
CA CYS A 60 2.01 0.05 16.71
C CYS A 60 0.67 -0.60 16.36
N PHE A 61 0.69 -1.78 15.74
CA PHE A 61 -0.52 -2.45 15.26
C PHE A 61 -1.17 -3.41 16.28
N THR A 62 -0.68 -3.47 17.52
CA THR A 62 -1.29 -4.31 18.58
C THR A 62 -1.60 -3.54 19.86
N VAL A 63 -0.66 -2.76 20.39
CA VAL A 63 -0.82 -2.00 21.64
C VAL A 63 -1.39 -0.62 21.37
N HIS A 64 -0.98 0.01 20.26
CA HIS A 64 -1.36 1.38 19.89
C HIS A 64 -2.29 1.45 18.66
N ASP A 65 -2.93 0.32 18.32
CA ASP A 65 -3.76 0.16 17.11
C ASP A 65 -4.92 1.16 17.03
N LYS A 66 -5.46 1.58 18.17
CA LYS A 66 -6.55 2.57 18.25
C LYS A 66 -6.13 4.01 17.95
N VAL A 67 -4.87 4.35 18.16
CA VAL A 67 -4.37 5.73 17.96
C VAL A 67 -3.87 5.92 16.52
N ILE A 68 -3.41 4.84 15.89
CA ILE A 68 -2.94 4.85 14.51
C ILE A 68 -4.14 4.70 13.58
N ASP A 69 -4.69 5.83 13.15
CA ASP A 69 -5.78 5.87 12.16
C ASP A 69 -5.31 6.45 10.81
N ARG A 70 -6.15 6.35 9.80
CA ARG A 70 -5.89 6.84 8.44
C ARG A 70 -5.70 8.37 8.45
N ILE A 71 -4.71 8.84 7.70
CA ILE A 71 -4.51 10.28 7.48
C ILE A 71 -5.67 10.82 6.64
N ASP A 72 -6.21 11.96 7.04
CA ASP A 72 -7.22 12.67 6.28
C ASP A 72 -6.60 13.39 5.08
N LEU A 73 -6.56 12.71 3.94
CA LEU A 73 -6.08 13.25 2.67
C LEU A 73 -7.27 13.67 1.79
N THR A 74 -7.12 14.75 1.02
CA THR A 74 -8.14 15.15 0.03
C THR A 74 -8.47 14.01 -0.93
N ALA A 75 -7.45 13.25 -1.36
CA ALA A 75 -7.63 12.08 -2.20
C ALA A 75 -8.47 10.98 -1.51
N SER A 76 -8.27 10.73 -0.21
CA SER A 76 -9.07 9.73 0.52
C SER A 76 -10.52 10.17 0.70
N LYS A 77 -10.81 11.47 0.79
CA LYS A 77 -12.21 11.95 0.79
C LYS A 77 -12.88 11.72 -0.56
N ILE A 78 -12.20 12.07 -1.65
CA ILE A 78 -12.76 11.93 -3.00
C ILE A 78 -12.93 10.46 -3.37
N LEU A 79 -11.87 9.67 -3.27
CA LEU A 79 -11.88 8.24 -3.61
C LEU A 79 -12.69 7.42 -2.61
N GLY A 80 -12.79 7.90 -1.37
CA GLY A 80 -13.50 7.23 -0.28
C GLY A 80 -14.93 7.68 -0.08
N TYR A 81 -15.49 8.50 -0.98
CA TYR A 81 -16.84 9.04 -0.84
C TYR A 81 -17.09 9.61 0.56
N ASP A 82 -16.19 10.50 0.97
CA ASP A 82 -16.18 11.18 2.27
C ASP A 82 -16.26 10.22 3.47
N GLY A 83 -15.50 9.12 3.41
CA GLY A 83 -15.43 8.13 4.48
C GLY A 83 -16.49 7.01 4.41
N SER A 84 -17.24 6.91 3.32
CA SER A 84 -18.17 5.79 3.07
C SER A 84 -17.48 4.55 2.50
N PHE A 85 -16.28 4.67 1.95
CA PHE A 85 -15.53 3.51 1.45
C PHE A 85 -14.70 2.87 2.57
N LEU A 86 -14.88 1.56 2.81
CA LEU A 86 -14.23 0.82 3.92
C LEU A 86 -12.71 1.04 4.02
N THR A 87 -12.01 1.22 2.89
CA THR A 87 -10.57 1.46 2.87
C THR A 87 -10.16 2.91 3.13
N PHE A 88 -11.08 3.85 3.32
CA PHE A 88 -10.77 5.24 3.64
C PHE A 88 -11.55 5.77 4.86
N SER A 89 -12.53 5.03 5.36
CA SER A 89 -13.21 5.33 6.63
C SER A 89 -12.25 5.26 7.82
N SER A 90 -12.41 6.20 8.75
CA SER A 90 -11.77 6.18 10.07
C SER A 90 -12.25 4.99 10.91
N CYS A 91 -11.45 4.60 11.90
CA CYS A 91 -11.69 3.42 12.74
C CYS A 91 -12.82 3.65 13.77
N GLY A 92 -14.05 3.81 13.29
CA GLY A 92 -15.26 4.01 14.10
C GLY A 92 -16.26 2.83 14.04
N PRO A 93 -17.44 2.97 14.66
CA PRO A 93 -18.51 1.95 14.64
C PRO A 93 -18.91 1.53 13.22
N TYR A 94 -19.04 2.51 12.31
CA TYR A 94 -19.34 2.26 10.89
C TYR A 94 -18.31 1.32 10.23
N TRP A 95 -17.02 1.64 10.38
CA TRP A 95 -15.94 0.83 9.82
C TRP A 95 -15.93 -0.59 10.39
N LYS A 96 -16.23 -0.77 11.69
CA LYS A 96 -16.30 -2.09 12.33
C LYS A 96 -17.40 -2.95 11.71
N GLU A 97 -18.59 -2.40 11.52
CA GLU A 97 -19.71 -3.13 10.90
C GLU A 97 -19.42 -3.45 9.42
N MET A 98 -18.92 -2.48 8.65
CA MET A 98 -18.56 -2.71 7.25
C MET A 98 -17.43 -3.75 7.12
N ARG A 99 -16.43 -3.71 8.01
CA ARG A 99 -15.37 -4.72 8.04
C ARG A 99 -15.92 -6.11 8.35
N LYS A 100 -16.86 -6.22 9.29
CA LYS A 100 -17.51 -7.49 9.63
C LYS A 100 -18.25 -8.06 8.41
N ILE A 101 -19.06 -7.25 7.74
CA ILE A 101 -19.78 -7.64 6.52
C ILE A 101 -18.79 -8.08 5.43
N ALA A 102 -17.79 -7.27 5.11
CA ALA A 102 -16.79 -7.59 4.09
C ALA A 102 -16.00 -8.87 4.42
N THR A 103 -15.63 -9.06 5.68
CA THR A 103 -14.89 -10.26 6.11
C THR A 103 -15.75 -11.51 5.94
N TRP A 104 -17.03 -11.45 6.30
CA TRP A 104 -17.92 -12.60 6.22
C TRP A 104 -18.36 -12.92 4.79
N GLU A 105 -18.81 -11.90 4.07
CA GLU A 105 -19.44 -12.07 2.76
C GLU A 105 -18.43 -12.15 1.61
N LEU A 106 -17.28 -11.47 1.70
CA LEU A 106 -16.34 -11.34 0.58
C LEU A 106 -15.03 -12.11 0.79
N ILE A 107 -14.47 -12.09 2.01
CA ILE A 107 -13.10 -12.54 2.29
C ILE A 107 -13.06 -13.88 3.05
N SER A 108 -14.22 -14.38 3.51
CA SER A 108 -14.27 -15.63 4.27
C SER A 108 -13.78 -16.82 3.44
N THR A 109 -13.22 -17.83 4.11
CA THR A 109 -12.75 -19.06 3.44
C THR A 109 -13.85 -19.70 2.59
N THR A 110 -15.07 -19.74 3.13
CA THR A 110 -16.25 -20.22 2.42
C THR A 110 -16.52 -19.43 1.14
N THR A 111 -16.47 -18.10 1.17
CA THR A 111 -16.64 -17.29 -0.03
C THR A 111 -15.49 -17.49 -1.00
N THR A 112 -14.23 -17.51 -0.52
CA THR A 112 -13.08 -17.71 -1.40
C THR A 112 -13.12 -19.07 -2.08
N ASP A 113 -13.58 -20.11 -1.40
CA ASP A 113 -13.72 -21.46 -1.97
C ASP A 113 -14.84 -21.52 -3.01
N LYS A 114 -15.99 -20.88 -2.74
CA LYS A 114 -17.10 -20.77 -3.71
C LYS A 114 -16.66 -20.17 -5.05
N PHE A 115 -15.77 -19.19 -5.03
CA PHE A 115 -15.27 -18.53 -6.24
C PHE A 115 -13.98 -19.14 -6.80
N LYS A 116 -13.48 -20.25 -6.24
CA LYS A 116 -12.20 -20.85 -6.63
C LYS A 116 -12.16 -21.20 -8.12
N ASP A 117 -13.12 -22.01 -8.59
CA ASP A 117 -13.15 -22.48 -9.98
C ASP A 117 -13.28 -21.33 -10.98
N SER A 118 -14.06 -20.29 -10.61
CA SER A 118 -14.18 -19.09 -11.45
C SER A 118 -12.84 -18.38 -11.57
N ARG A 119 -12.10 -18.20 -10.47
CA ARG A 119 -10.79 -17.55 -10.51
C ARG A 119 -9.77 -18.38 -11.29
N GLU A 120 -9.77 -19.69 -11.12
CA GLU A 120 -8.88 -20.59 -11.88
C GLU A 120 -9.12 -20.46 -13.39
N ARG A 121 -10.40 -20.45 -13.82
CA ARG A 121 -10.74 -20.23 -15.23
C ARG A 121 -10.30 -18.87 -15.75
N GLU A 122 -10.50 -17.79 -15.00
CA GLU A 122 -10.05 -16.44 -15.40
C GLU A 122 -8.54 -16.36 -15.56
N VAL A 123 -7.79 -17.03 -14.67
CA VAL A 123 -6.33 -17.14 -14.76
C VAL A 123 -5.93 -17.90 -16.03
N ASP A 124 -6.52 -19.07 -16.28
CA ASP A 124 -6.22 -19.87 -17.47
C ASP A 124 -6.54 -19.11 -18.78
N MET A 125 -7.68 -18.43 -18.83
CA MET A 125 -8.06 -17.60 -19.98
C MET A 125 -7.07 -16.45 -20.19
N THR A 126 -6.70 -15.75 -19.11
CA THR A 126 -5.73 -14.65 -19.19
C THR A 126 -4.37 -15.13 -19.69
N PHE A 127 -3.87 -16.26 -19.22
CA PHE A 127 -2.60 -16.84 -19.68
C PHE A 127 -2.66 -17.26 -21.14
N ARG A 128 -3.76 -17.88 -21.56
CA ARG A 128 -3.96 -18.26 -22.96
C ARG A 128 -3.99 -17.02 -23.86
N ASP A 129 -4.74 -16.00 -23.49
CA ASP A 129 -4.83 -14.75 -24.25
C ASP A 129 -3.48 -14.05 -24.34
N LEU A 130 -2.74 -14.00 -23.24
CA LEU A 130 -1.39 -13.45 -23.20
C LEU A 130 -0.44 -14.21 -24.14
N TYR A 131 -0.49 -15.54 -24.12
CA TYR A 131 0.31 -16.39 -24.99
C TYR A 131 -0.02 -16.18 -26.47
N MET A 132 -1.31 -16.15 -26.83
CA MET A 132 -1.74 -15.92 -28.22
C MET A 132 -1.27 -14.55 -28.73
N ARG A 133 -1.33 -13.50 -27.89
CA ARG A 133 -0.80 -12.16 -28.26
C ARG A 133 0.71 -12.19 -28.48
N TRP A 134 1.45 -12.87 -27.61
CA TRP A 134 2.90 -13.03 -27.75
C TRP A 134 3.28 -13.75 -29.05
N GLU A 135 2.53 -14.79 -29.45
CA GLU A 135 2.75 -15.49 -30.71
C GLU A 135 2.48 -14.59 -31.93
N GLN A 136 1.40 -13.81 -31.90
CA GLN A 136 1.01 -12.87 -32.97
C GLN A 136 1.98 -11.69 -33.13
N GLU A 137 2.51 -11.16 -32.02
CA GLU A 137 3.50 -10.07 -32.01
C GLU A 137 4.92 -10.54 -32.36
N GLY A 138 5.09 -11.83 -32.67
CA GLY A 138 6.31 -12.36 -33.25
C GLY A 138 7.37 -12.73 -32.23
N GLY A 139 6.99 -13.50 -31.20
CA GLY A 139 7.88 -14.09 -30.18
C GLY A 139 9.10 -14.87 -30.70
N ALA A 140 9.25 -15.05 -32.02
CA ALA A 140 10.38 -15.71 -32.68
C ALA A 140 11.27 -14.79 -33.55
N LYS A 141 11.02 -13.47 -33.67
CA LYS A 141 11.93 -12.58 -34.43
C LYS A 141 13.13 -12.09 -33.61
N THR A 142 13.13 -12.32 -32.31
CA THR A 142 14.24 -12.04 -31.39
C THR A 142 14.29 -13.16 -30.37
N GLY A 143 14.71 -14.35 -30.83
CA GLY A 143 14.97 -15.47 -29.92
C GLY A 143 16.11 -15.12 -28.96
N VAL A 144 15.76 -14.81 -27.71
CA VAL A 144 16.64 -14.97 -26.55
C VAL A 144 15.78 -15.54 -25.43
N LEU A 145 15.65 -16.86 -25.42
CA LEU A 145 15.80 -17.61 -24.18
C LEU A 145 17.28 -17.96 -24.05
#